data_AF-A0A920MCY4-F1
#
_entry.id   AF-A0A920MCY4-F1
#
_cell.length_a   1.000
_cell.length_b   1.000
_cell.length_c   1.000
_cell.angle_alpha   90.00
_cell.angle_beta   90.00
_cell.angle_gamma   90.00
#
_symmetry.space_group_name_H-M   'P 1'
#
loop_
_entity.id
_entity.type
_entity.pdbx_description
1 polymer ?
#
loop_
_entity_poly.entity_id
_entity_poly.type
_entity_poly.pdbx_seq_one_letter_code
_entity_poly.pdbx_strand_id
1 'polypeptide(L)' 'MVLDVCPPIPAEKKVLEIAVERTHKWAIRGRNPFLLREKSFENERAQFGIVQGGLDPKLDKFQLSKSLKSVLTDMQ' A
#
# COMPACT_ATOMS: atom_id res chain seq x y z
N MET A 1 -8.89 3.10 3.00
CA MET A 1 -7.83 2.08 2.87
C MET A 1 -7.54 1.86 1.40
N VAL A 2 -6.29 1.60 1.02
CA VAL A 2 -5.96 1.10 -0.33
C VAL A 2 -6.35 -0.37 -0.46
N LEU A 3 -6.50 -0.86 -1.68
CA LEU A 3 -6.66 -2.29 -1.95
C LEU A 3 -5.31 -3.00 -1.79
N ASP A 4 -5.31 -4.14 -1.12
CA ASP A 4 -4.12 -4.97 -0.88
C ASP A 4 -4.36 -6.44 -1.24
N VAL A 5 -3.31 -7.25 -1.11
CA VAL A 5 -3.42 -8.71 -1.15
C VAL A 5 -2.98 -9.26 0.19
N CYS A 6 -3.90 -9.92 0.88
CA CYS A 6 -3.64 -10.62 2.14
C CYS A 6 -3.24 -12.08 1.84
N PRO A 7 -1.96 -12.46 1.99
CA PRO A 7 -1.54 -13.85 1.85
C PRO A 7 -1.94 -14.66 3.09
N PRO A 8 -2.13 -15.99 2.97
CA PRO A 8 -2.32 -16.86 4.13
C PRO A 8 -1.08 -16.85 5.03
N ILE A 9 -1.25 -17.20 6.31
CA ILE A 9 -0.15 -17.36 7.26
C ILE A 9 -0.25 -18.76 7.89
N PRO A 10 0.79 -19.63 7.77
CA PRO A 10 2.06 -19.40 7.07
C PRO A 10 1.93 -19.45 5.53
N ALA A 11 2.87 -18.83 4.82
CA ALA A 11 3.01 -18.90 3.36
C ALA A 11 4.47 -18.96 2.94
N GLU A 12 4.70 -19.47 1.72
CA GLU A 12 6.03 -19.43 1.12
C GLU A 12 6.52 -18.00 0.95
N LYS A 13 7.83 -17.79 1.12
CA LYS A 13 8.46 -16.47 0.96
C LYS A 13 8.09 -15.81 -0.37
N LYS A 14 8.01 -16.58 -1.45
CA LYS A 14 7.66 -16.04 -2.77
C LYS A 14 6.24 -15.49 -2.83
N VAL A 15 5.30 -16.12 -2.14
CA VAL A 15 3.91 -15.66 -2.03
C VAL A 15 3.86 -14.33 -1.28
N LEU A 16 4.61 -14.20 -0.18
CA LEU A 16 4.73 -12.94 0.57
C LEU A 16 5.34 -11.81 -0.28
N GLU A 17 6.43 -12.09 -1.01
CA GLU A 17 7.05 -11.11 -1.92
C GLU A 17 6.09 -10.62 -3.01
N ILE A 18 5.28 -11.52 -3.57
CA ILE A 18 4.26 -11.17 -4.58
C ILE A 18 3.16 -10.31 -3.96
N ALA A 19 2.68 -10.66 -2.77
CA ALA A 19 1.66 -9.91 -2.06
C ALA A 19 2.12 -8.49 -1.74
N VAL A 20 3.36 -8.35 -1.24
CA VAL A 20 4.03 -7.06 -0.97
C VAL A 20 4.10 -6.19 -2.21
N GLU A 21 4.64 -6.73 -3.30
CA GLU A 21 4.84 -5.98 -4.54
C GLU A 21 3.51 -5.57 -5.18
N ARG A 22 2.50 -6.45 -5.15
CA ARG A 22 1.17 -6.15 -5.68
C ARG A 22 0.44 -5.11 -4.84
N THR A 23 0.51 -5.21 -3.52
CA THR A 23 -0.06 -4.23 -2.58
C THR A 23 0.54 -2.85 -2.81
N HIS A 24 1.85 -2.74 -2.97
CA HIS A 24 2.50 -1.47 -3.29
C HIS A 24 2.01 -0.87 -4.62
N LYS A 25 1.94 -1.67 -5.70
CA LYS A 25 1.44 -1.22 -7.01
C LYS A 25 -0.02 -0.77 -6.94
N TRP A 26 -0.85 -1.46 -6.16
CA TRP A 26 -2.25 -1.10 -5.98
C TRP A 26 -2.44 0.15 -5.14
N ALA A 27 -1.58 0.37 -4.14
CA ALA A 27 -1.56 1.61 -3.38
C ALA A 27 -1.31 2.83 -4.29
N ILE A 28 -0.30 2.76 -5.17
CA ILE A 28 -0.02 3.83 -6.15
C ILE A 28 -1.21 4.04 -7.08
N ARG A 29 -1.76 2.96 -7.65
CA ARG A 29 -2.92 3.04 -8.57
C ARG A 29 -4.15 3.63 -7.91
N GLY A 30 -4.40 3.31 -6.65
CA GLY A 30 -5.55 3.79 -5.88
C GLY A 30 -5.39 5.24 -5.40
N ARG A 31 -4.17 5.79 -5.41
CA ARG A 31 -3.90 7.14 -4.91
C ARG A 31 -4.49 8.22 -5.78
N ASN A 32 -4.24 8.18 -7.10
CA ASN A 32 -4.67 9.24 -8.01
C ASN A 32 -6.20 9.44 -8.03
N PRO A 33 -7.03 8.38 -8.20
CA PRO A 33 -8.49 8.54 -8.17
C PRO A 33 -9.00 9.04 -6.82
N PHE A 34 -8.33 8.68 -5.72
CA PHE A 34 -8.69 9.15 -4.39
C PHE A 34 -8.41 10.64 -4.20
N LEU A 35 -7.31 11.16 -4.76
CA LEU A 35 -6.97 12.58 -4.70
C LEU A 35 -7.85 13.44 -5.61
N LEU A 36 -8.26 12.92 -6.78
CA LEU A 36 -9.10 13.63 -7.75
C LEU A 36 -10.59 13.66 -7.36
N ARG A 37 -10.98 12.92 -6.32
CA ARG A 37 -12.35 12.93 -5.79
C ARG A 37 -12.71 14.31 -5.24
N GLU A 38 -13.92 14.77 -5.56
CA GLU A 38 -14.48 15.99 -4.99
C GLU A 38 -14.56 15.90 -3.46
N LYS A 39 -14.00 16.90 -2.79
CA LYS A 39 -13.98 17.01 -1.34
C LYS A 39 -15.18 17.85 -0.91
N SER A 40 -16.13 17.25 -0.20
CA SER A 40 -17.14 17.98 0.58
C SER A 40 -16.95 17.67 2.07
N PHE A 41 -17.48 18.52 2.95
CA PHE A 41 -17.38 18.36 4.41
C PHE A 41 -17.96 17.00 4.89
N GLU A 42 -19.03 16.53 4.25
CA GLU A 42 -19.63 15.20 4.47
C GLU A 42 -18.81 14.04 3.86
N ASN A 43 -17.78 14.37 3.08
CA ASN A 43 -16.98 13.44 2.28
C ASN A 43 -15.48 13.51 2.57
N GLU A 44 -15.04 14.22 3.61
CA GLU A 44 -13.65 14.17 4.05
C GLU A 44 -13.31 12.73 4.45
N ARG A 45 -12.45 12.11 3.63
CA ARG A 45 -11.94 10.76 3.89
C ARG A 45 -10.43 10.83 3.88
N ALA A 46 -9.81 9.98 4.69
CA ALA A 46 -8.39 9.69 4.62
C ALA A 46 -8.18 8.35 3.90
N GLN A 47 -7.13 8.28 3.08
CA GLN A 47 -6.69 7.03 2.47
C GLN A 47 -5.43 6.57 3.17
N PHE A 48 -5.56 5.45 3.87
CA PHE A 48 -4.46 4.75 4.53
C PHE A 48 -3.84 3.73 3.59
N GLY A 49 -2.50 3.66 3.60
CA GLY A 49 -1.75 2.56 3.01
C GLY A 49 -1.83 1.29 3.88
N ILE A 50 -1.49 0.15 3.30
CA ILE A 50 -1.41 -1.14 4.01
C ILE A 50 0.02 -1.66 3.81
N VAL A 51 0.68 -2.03 4.91
CA VAL A 51 1.98 -2.72 4.89
C VAL A 51 1.70 -4.22 4.91
N GLN A 52 2.37 -4.95 4.02
CA GLN A 52 2.38 -6.41 3.97
C GLN A 52 3.81 -6.91 4.17
N GLY A 53 3.93 -8.20 4.45
CA GLY A 53 5.20 -8.87 4.75
C GLY A 53 5.04 -10.10 5.64
N GLY A 54 3.82 -10.32 6.15
CA GLY A 54 3.47 -11.51 6.92
C GLY A 54 4.24 -11.54 8.24
N LEU A 55 5.01 -12.61 8.46
CA LEU A 55 5.88 -12.75 9.63
C LEU A 55 7.35 -12.39 9.32
N ASP A 56 7.65 -11.81 8.15
CA ASP A 56 9.03 -11.42 7.76
C ASP A 56 9.24 -9.90 7.92
N PRO A 57 9.92 -9.44 8.99
CA PRO A 57 10.13 -8.02 9.24
C PRO A 57 11.00 -7.32 8.18
N LYS A 58 11.77 -8.08 7.37
CA LYS A 58 12.56 -7.50 6.27
C LYS A 58 11.64 -7.08 5.13
N LEU A 59 10.59 -7.85 4.86
CA LEU A 59 9.59 -7.52 3.83
C LEU A 59 8.77 -6.29 4.23
N ASP A 60 8.38 -6.18 5.50
CA ASP A 60 7.66 -4.99 6.01
C ASP A 60 8.48 -3.71 5.82
N LYS A 61 9.75 -3.73 6.25
CA LYS A 61 10.67 -2.58 6.10
C LYS A 61 10.91 -2.24 4.64
N PHE A 62 11.04 -3.26 3.79
CA PHE A 62 11.19 -3.06 2.34
C PHE A 62 9.97 -2.36 1.74
N GLN A 63 8.75 -2.83 2.03
CA GLN A 63 7.53 -2.22 1.51
C GLN A 63 7.34 -0.79 2.02
N LEU A 64 7.62 -0.56 3.31
CA LEU A 64 7.52 0.78 3.91
C LEU A 64 8.46 1.76 3.20
N SER A 65 9.72 1.36 2.98
CA SER A 65 10.70 2.21 2.29
C SER A 65 10.28 2.57 0.86
N LYS A 66 9.68 1.63 0.12
CA LYS A 66 9.14 1.87 -1.22
C LYS A 66 7.96 2.84 -1.19
N SER A 67 7.03 2.62 -0.27
CA SER A 67 5.79 3.40 -0.17
C SER A 67 6.05 4.82 0.30
N LEU A 68 7.02 5.03 1.20
CA LEU A 68 7.46 6.37 1.59
C LEU A 68 8.07 7.13 0.40
N LYS A 69 8.93 6.48 -0.39
CA LYS A 69 9.50 7.10 -1.60
C LYS A 69 8.43 7.52 -2.60
N SER A 70 7.41 6.68 -2.86
CA SER A 70 6.33 7.04 -3.78
C SER A 70 5.52 8.24 -3.27
N VAL A 71 5.14 8.25 -1.99
CA VAL A 71 4.39 9.37 -1.40
C VAL A 71 5.18 10.68 -1.45
N LEU A 72 6.49 10.65 -1.17
CA LEU A 72 7.36 11.84 -1.26
C LEU A 72 7.50 12.36 -2.69
N THR A 73 7.41 11.48 -3.69
CA THR A 73 7.47 11.87 -5.11
C THR A 73 6.16 12.51 -5.56
N ASP A 74 5.02 12.08 -5.03
CA ASP A 74 3.69 12.63 -5.34
C ASP A 74 3.44 14.03 -4.71
N MET A 75 4.35 14.53 -3.87
CA MET A 75 4.25 15.84 -3.19
C MET A 75 5.01 16.99 -3.88
N GLN A 76 5.66 16.73 -5.02
CA GLN A 76 6.33 17.74 -5.86
C GLN A 76 5.56 17.94 -7.17
#